data_AF-A0A3S0E486-F1
#
_entry.id   AF-A0A3S0E486-F1
#
_cell.length_a   1.000
_cell.length_b   1.000
_cell.length_c   1.000
_cell.angle_alpha   90.00
_cell.angle_beta   90.00
_cell.angle_gamma   90.00
#
_symmetry.space_group_name_H-M   'P 1'
#
loop_
_entity.id
_entity.type
_entity.pdbx_description
1 polymer ?
#
loop_
_entity_poly.entity_id
_entity_poly.type
_entity_poly.pdbx_seq_one_letter_code
_entity_poly.pdbx_strand_id
1 'polypeptide(L)'
;MLALTSRALAMSALDPGRDYRMIAIGLDPNQGAAAARDLKESLIDPGAPLFAATQFLTGPESSIAAVAASVHYLYSKDAEHSQFAHAAAVLVVTDKGRVTRIIPATAVTGETLRRALIEARRGILSPILDAVGLLCYGYGPSHGLYNKMILATLRVGGAIALLLLAVGILVLVRRTAA
;
A
#
# COMPACT_ATOMS: atom_id res chain seq x y z
N MET A 1 4.15 -6.28 -0.73
CA MET A 1 4.27 -5.01 -1.48
C MET A 1 5.50 -4.96 -2.37
N LEU A 2 6.72 -5.08 -1.82
CA LEU A 2 7.98 -4.95 -2.59
C LEU A 2 8.06 -5.86 -3.84
N ALA A 3 7.68 -7.13 -3.71
CA ALA A 3 7.63 -8.08 -4.84
C ALA A 3 6.65 -7.69 -5.95
N LEU A 4 5.50 -7.09 -5.57
CA LEU A 4 4.50 -6.62 -6.54
C LEU A 4 5.05 -5.42 -7.31
N THR A 5 5.64 -4.46 -6.59
CA THR A 5 6.25 -3.27 -7.19
C THR A 5 7.42 -3.62 -8.09
N SER A 6 8.32 -4.51 -7.68
CA SER A 6 9.48 -4.89 -8.49
C SER A 6 9.07 -5.55 -9.81
N ARG A 7 8.10 -6.47 -9.77
CA ARG A 7 7.52 -7.10 -10.97
C ARG A 7 6.78 -6.09 -11.85
N ALA A 8 5.97 -5.21 -11.27
CA ALA A 8 5.24 -4.21 -12.02
C ALA A 8 6.19 -3.20 -12.70
N LEU A 9 7.28 -2.81 -12.04
CA LEU A 9 8.34 -1.98 -12.62
C LEU A 9 9.02 -2.67 -13.80
N ALA A 10 9.33 -3.98 -13.70
CA ALA A 10 9.87 -4.75 -14.82
C ALA A 10 8.95 -4.75 -16.05
N MET A 11 7.62 -4.64 -15.85
CA MET A 11 6.62 -4.55 -16.94
C MET A 11 6.28 -3.10 -17.35
N SER A 12 6.90 -2.09 -16.75
CA SER A 12 6.59 -0.68 -17.05
C SER A 12 7.19 -0.17 -18.38
N ALA A 13 8.11 -0.94 -18.97
CA ALA A 13 8.92 -0.55 -20.13
C ALA A 13 9.67 0.79 -19.94
N LEU A 14 10.11 1.06 -18.71
CA LEU A 14 11.03 2.14 -18.34
C LEU A 14 12.41 1.54 -18.02
N ASP A 15 13.47 2.29 -18.28
CA ASP A 15 14.84 1.84 -18.01
C ASP A 15 15.25 2.15 -16.56
N PRO A 16 15.51 1.12 -15.72
CA PRO A 16 15.95 1.33 -14.35
C PRO A 16 17.29 2.08 -14.30
N GLY A 17 17.45 3.01 -13.36
CA GLY A 17 18.66 3.81 -13.18
C GLY A 17 18.74 5.04 -14.09
N ARG A 18 18.09 5.00 -15.27
CA ARG A 18 17.92 6.16 -16.16
C ARG A 18 16.60 6.89 -15.90
N ASP A 19 15.49 6.16 -15.94
CA ASP A 19 14.15 6.74 -15.87
C ASP A 19 13.61 6.77 -14.44
N TYR A 20 14.06 5.86 -13.57
CA TYR A 20 13.67 5.80 -12.16
C TYR A 20 14.70 5.09 -11.29
N ARG A 21 14.57 5.26 -9.96
CA ARG A 21 15.22 4.43 -8.94
C ARG A 21 14.18 3.92 -7.97
N MET A 22 14.36 2.72 -7.44
CA MET A 22 13.50 2.16 -6.41
C MET A 22 14.22 2.22 -5.06
N ILE A 23 13.56 2.78 -4.05
CA ILE A 23 14.08 2.83 -2.69
C ILE A 23 13.09 2.12 -1.79
N ALA A 24 13.54 1.08 -1.11
CA ALA A 24 12.81 0.38 -0.06
C ALA A 24 13.41 0.80 1.28
N ILE A 25 12.60 1.32 2.19
CA ILE A 25 13.03 1.73 3.53
C ILE A 25 12.41 0.78 4.54
N GLY A 26 13.25 0.09 5.32
CA GLY A 26 12.82 -0.73 6.44
C GLY A 26 12.29 0.12 7.57
N LEU A 27 11.15 -0.28 8.14
CA LEU A 27 10.52 0.41 9.28
C LEU A 27 11.00 -0.12 10.64
N ASP A 28 11.61 -1.31 10.67
CA ASP A 28 12.16 -1.88 11.89
C ASP A 28 13.61 -1.43 12.09
N PRO A 29 13.91 -0.60 13.10
CA PRO A 29 15.28 -0.17 13.37
C PRO A 29 16.18 -1.32 13.82
N ASN A 30 15.61 -2.46 14.20
CA ASN A 30 16.37 -3.66 14.58
C ASN A 30 16.73 -4.51 13.37
N GLN A 31 16.17 -4.25 12.18
CA GLN A 31 16.62 -4.91 10.95
C GLN A 31 17.96 -4.33 10.52
N GLY A 32 19.00 -5.15 10.65
CA GLY A 32 20.34 -4.82 10.20
C GLY A 32 20.47 -4.76 8.67
N ALA A 33 21.52 -4.10 8.19
CA ALA A 33 21.80 -3.96 6.76
C ALA A 33 22.00 -5.29 6.02
N ALA A 34 22.44 -6.35 6.72
CA ALA A 34 22.54 -7.69 6.14
C ALA A 34 21.16 -8.22 5.71
N ALA A 35 20.18 -8.21 6.62
CA ALA A 35 18.81 -8.63 6.32
C ALA A 35 18.18 -7.83 5.17
N ALA A 36 18.48 -6.52 5.09
CA ALA A 36 18.02 -5.68 3.99
C ALA A 36 18.62 -6.08 2.62
N ARG A 37 19.89 -6.54 2.60
CA ARG A 37 20.54 -7.06 1.39
C ARG A 37 19.96 -8.41 1.00
N ASP A 38 19.82 -9.33 1.95
CA ASP A 38 19.25 -10.66 1.71
C ASP A 38 17.82 -10.54 1.15
N LEU A 39 17.03 -9.61 1.71
CA LEU A 39 15.69 -9.32 1.21
C LEU A 39 15.71 -8.77 -0.22
N LYS A 40 16.66 -7.90 -0.56
CA LYS A 40 16.82 -7.40 -1.93
C LYS A 40 17.12 -8.53 -2.91
N GLU A 41 18.08 -9.39 -2.59
CA GLU A 41 18.51 -10.52 -3.43
C GLU A 41 17.41 -11.57 -3.60
N SER A 42 16.57 -11.78 -2.58
CA SER A 42 15.42 -12.68 -2.69
C SER A 42 14.27 -12.14 -3.56
N LEU A 43 14.18 -10.81 -3.75
CA LEU A 43 13.08 -10.16 -4.44
C LEU A 43 13.40 -9.70 -5.87
N ILE A 44 14.69 -9.47 -6.15
CA ILE A 44 15.18 -8.92 -7.41
C ILE A 44 16.40 -9.73 -7.82
N ASP A 45 16.35 -10.31 -9.01
CA ASP A 45 17.47 -11.03 -9.60
C ASP A 45 18.73 -10.13 -9.64
N PRO A 46 19.86 -10.54 -9.04
CA PRO A 46 21.13 -9.81 -9.10
C PRO A 46 21.62 -9.50 -10.52
N GLY A 47 21.25 -10.31 -11.51
CA GLY A 47 21.58 -10.08 -12.91
C GLY A 47 20.70 -9.03 -13.62
N ALA A 48 19.57 -8.65 -13.02
CA ALA A 48 18.62 -7.73 -13.64
C ALA A 48 19.06 -6.26 -13.48
N PRO A 49 18.85 -5.38 -14.48
CA PRO A 49 19.16 -3.95 -14.37
C PRO A 49 18.47 -3.26 -13.18
N LEU A 50 17.28 -3.75 -12.79
CA LEU A 50 16.54 -3.26 -11.63
C LEU A 50 17.32 -3.42 -10.31
N PHE A 51 18.16 -4.45 -10.18
CA PHE A 51 18.95 -4.68 -8.98
C PHE A 51 19.90 -3.52 -8.70
N ALA A 52 20.62 -3.04 -9.72
CA ALA A 52 21.52 -1.88 -9.59
C ALA A 52 20.76 -0.57 -9.31
N ALA A 53 19.55 -0.43 -9.86
CA ALA A 53 18.69 0.74 -9.66
C ALA A 53 17.89 0.74 -8.35
N THR A 54 18.00 -0.33 -7.55
CA THR A 54 17.23 -0.49 -6.31
C THR A 54 18.13 -0.43 -5.08
N GLN A 55 17.72 0.37 -4.10
CA GLN A 55 18.37 0.48 -2.80
C GLN A 55 17.42 0.03 -1.69
N PHE A 56 17.93 -0.81 -0.80
CA PHE A 56 17.26 -1.18 0.45
C PHE A 56 17.99 -0.45 1.57
N LEU A 57 17.26 0.41 2.28
CA LEU A 57 17.77 1.26 3.34
C LEU A 57 17.17 0.83 4.67
N THR A 58 17.98 0.89 5.72
CA THR A 58 17.58 0.72 7.12
C THR A 58 18.38 1.71 7.95
N GLY A 59 17.96 1.97 9.19
CA GLY A 59 18.63 2.94 10.04
C GLY A 59 18.01 3.06 11.42
N PRO A 60 18.53 3.99 12.24
CA PRO A 60 17.98 4.26 13.56
C PRO A 60 16.55 4.82 13.43
N GLU A 61 15.74 4.59 14.47
CA GLU A 61 14.33 4.99 14.52
C GLU A 61 14.12 6.48 14.20
N SER A 62 15.03 7.35 14.66
CA SER A 62 14.98 8.79 14.38
C SER A 62 15.09 9.13 12.89
N SER A 63 15.89 8.39 12.13
CA SER A 63 16.03 8.59 10.68
C SER A 63 14.82 8.06 9.93
N ILE A 64 14.30 6.90 10.34
CA ILE A 64 13.08 6.31 9.77
C ILE A 64 11.90 7.26 9.99
N ALA A 65 11.72 7.77 11.22
CA ALA A 65 10.67 8.71 11.57
C ALA A 65 10.78 10.03 10.79
N ALA A 66 11.98 10.57 10.63
CA ALA A 66 12.20 11.79 9.85
C ALA A 66 11.81 11.63 8.37
N VAL A 67 12.20 10.52 7.74
CA VAL A 67 11.82 10.24 6.35
C VAL A 67 10.31 10.03 6.23
N ALA A 68 9.72 9.21 7.09
CA ALA A 68 8.28 8.97 7.09
C ALA A 68 7.47 10.29 7.26
N ALA A 69 7.89 11.16 8.18
CA ALA A 69 7.27 12.46 8.40
C ALA A 69 7.35 13.37 7.17
N SER A 70 8.49 13.38 6.46
CA SER A 70 8.68 14.23 5.28
C SER A 70 7.75 13.90 4.10
N VAL A 71 7.23 12.67 4.06
CA VAL A 71 6.29 12.20 3.04
C VAL A 71 4.89 11.92 3.62
N HIS A 72 4.62 12.35 4.86
CA HIS A 72 3.38 12.10 5.59
C HIS A 72 2.98 10.61 5.64
N TYR A 73 3.96 9.72 5.73
CA TYR A 73 3.74 8.28 5.81
C TYR A 73 3.48 7.85 7.25
N LEU A 74 2.27 7.35 7.50
CA LEU A 74 1.85 6.88 8.82
C LEU A 74 2.20 5.40 9.00
N TYR A 75 2.84 5.10 10.12
CA TYR A 75 3.10 3.73 10.57
C TYR A 75 3.02 3.66 12.09
N SER A 76 2.69 2.48 12.62
CA SER A 76 2.66 2.22 14.06
C SER A 76 3.17 0.83 14.36
N LYS A 77 3.87 0.66 15.48
CA LYS A 77 4.33 -0.64 15.94
C LYS A 77 3.16 -1.44 16.52
N ASP A 78 2.95 -2.65 16.01
CA ASP A 78 2.09 -3.66 16.62
C ASP A 78 2.96 -4.48 17.60
N ALA A 79 2.80 -4.19 18.89
CA ALA A 79 3.55 -4.83 19.96
C ALA A 79 3.17 -6.30 20.15
N GLU A 80 1.95 -6.70 19.79
CA GLU A 80 1.45 -8.07 19.96
C GLU A 80 2.12 -9.01 18.96
N HIS A 81 2.35 -8.54 17.74
CA HIS A 81 2.89 -9.35 16.65
C HIS A 81 4.33 -9.02 16.27
N SER A 82 4.98 -8.09 16.98
CA SER A 82 6.32 -7.59 16.67
C SER A 82 6.45 -7.14 15.20
N GLN A 83 5.43 -6.44 14.71
CA GLN A 83 5.32 -5.97 13.32
C GLN A 83 4.99 -4.48 13.28
N PHE A 84 4.98 -3.92 12.07
CA PHE A 84 4.59 -2.52 11.85
C PHE A 84 3.33 -2.46 10.99
N ALA A 85 2.28 -1.87 11.54
CA ALA A 85 1.10 -1.51 10.77
C ALA A 85 1.44 -0.26 9.95
N HIS A 86 1.27 -0.34 8.63
CA HIS A 86 1.60 0.74 7.72
C HIS A 86 0.71 0.72 6.47
N ALA A 87 0.59 1.87 5.81
CA ALA A 87 -0.15 1.97 4.56
C ALA A 87 0.48 1.09 3.47
N ALA A 88 -0.33 0.29 2.78
CA ALA A 88 0.10 -0.53 1.65
C ALA A 88 0.16 0.33 0.37
N ALA A 89 1.17 1.19 0.24
CA ALA A 89 1.27 2.08 -0.92
C ALA A 89 2.71 2.25 -1.42
N VAL A 90 2.82 2.53 -2.71
CA VAL A 90 4.06 3.04 -3.34
C VAL A 90 3.93 4.55 -3.46
N LEU A 91 4.89 5.26 -2.90
CA LEU A 91 5.02 6.70 -3.09
C LEU A 91 5.90 6.96 -4.30
N VAL A 92 5.41 7.79 -5.22
CA VAL A 92 6.18 8.27 -6.36
C VAL A 92 6.65 9.69 -6.06
N VAL A 93 7.96 9.89 -6.14
CA VAL A 93 8.62 11.12 -5.70
C VAL A 93 9.42 11.70 -6.86
N THR A 94 9.39 13.02 -7.00
CA THR A 94 10.25 13.77 -7.92
C THR A 94 11.72 13.73 -7.51
N ASP A 95 12.61 14.11 -8.43
CA ASP A 95 14.02 14.39 -8.16
C ASP A 95 14.25 15.47 -7.09
N LYS A 96 13.26 16.34 -6.87
CA LYS A 96 13.25 17.37 -5.81
C LYS A 96 12.64 16.90 -4.48
N GLY A 97 12.38 15.60 -4.32
CA GLY A 97 11.87 15.04 -3.07
C GLY A 97 10.37 15.28 -2.83
N ARG A 98 9.62 15.79 -3.81
CA ARG A 98 8.17 16.00 -3.69
C ARG A 98 7.38 14.77 -4.12
N VAL A 99 6.44 14.32 -3.29
CA VAL A 99 5.50 13.25 -3.62
C VAL A 99 4.52 13.73 -4.70
N THR A 100 4.42 13.01 -5.81
CA THR A 100 3.48 13.32 -6.90
C THR A 100 2.31 12.36 -6.97
N ARG A 101 2.47 11.13 -6.47
CA ARG A 101 1.41 10.13 -6.41
C ARG A 101 1.63 9.15 -5.26
N ILE A 102 0.52 8.71 -4.67
CA ILE A 102 0.46 7.58 -3.74
C ILE A 102 -0.36 6.49 -4.44
N ILE A 103 0.26 5.35 -4.72
CA ILE A 103 -0.36 4.25 -5.45
C ILE A 103 -0.66 3.13 -4.45
N PRO A 104 -1.93 2.83 -4.13
CA PRO A 104 -2.28 1.74 -3.23
C PRO A 104 -1.89 0.39 -3.85
N ALA A 105 -1.63 -0.61 -3.02
CA ALA A 105 -1.21 -1.95 -3.45
C ALA A 105 -2.15 -2.58 -4.50
N THR A 106 -3.44 -2.28 -4.45
CA THR A 106 -4.46 -2.74 -5.40
C THR A 106 -4.35 -2.12 -6.80
N ALA A 107 -3.69 -0.96 -6.92
CA ALA A 107 -3.53 -0.23 -8.17
C ALA A 107 -2.12 -0.32 -8.76
N VAL A 108 -1.22 -1.12 -8.15
CA VAL A 108 0.15 -1.30 -8.61
C VAL A 108 0.16 -2.15 -9.89
N THR A 109 0.32 -1.49 -11.02
CA THR A 109 0.52 -2.11 -12.34
C THR A 109 1.66 -1.40 -13.07
N GLY A 110 2.24 -2.05 -14.09
CA GLY A 110 3.30 -1.45 -14.89
C GLY A 110 2.86 -0.15 -15.57
N GLU A 111 1.63 -0.10 -16.09
CA GLU A 111 1.06 1.10 -16.71
C GLU A 111 0.83 2.24 -15.70
N THR A 112 0.30 1.94 -14.51
CA THR A 112 0.10 2.93 -13.45
C THR A 112 1.42 3.53 -13.00
N LEU A 113 2.43 2.69 -12.77
CA LEU A 113 3.77 3.13 -12.39
C LEU A 113 4.44 3.95 -13.50
N ARG A 114 4.33 3.49 -14.76
CA ARG A 114 4.85 4.21 -15.92
C ARG A 114 4.29 5.63 -16.00
N ARG A 115 2.95 5.77 -15.93
CA ARG A 115 2.29 7.08 -15.95
C ARG A 115 2.74 7.97 -14.80
N ALA A 116 2.74 7.42 -13.58
CA ALA A 116 3.13 8.16 -12.39
C ALA A 116 4.59 8.67 -12.45
N LEU A 117 5.52 7.84 -12.96
CA LEU A 117 6.92 8.23 -13.13
C LEU A 117 7.11 9.29 -14.21
N ILE A 118 6.37 9.21 -15.32
CA ILE A 118 6.39 10.26 -16.38
C ILE A 118 5.85 11.59 -15.84
N GLU A 119 4.75 11.56 -15.09
CA GLU A 119 4.19 12.74 -14.41
C GLU A 119 5.20 13.34 -13.41
N ALA A 120 5.84 12.48 -12.60
CA ALA A 120 6.85 12.89 -11.63
C ALA A 120 8.05 13.58 -12.29
N ARG A 121 8.55 13.05 -13.42
CA ARG A 121 9.63 13.68 -14.19
C ARG A 121 9.25 15.05 -14.75
N ARG A 122 7.98 15.29 -15.04
CA ARG A 122 7.46 16.59 -15.49
C ARG A 122 7.15 17.54 -14.34
N GLY A 123 7.30 17.09 -13.08
CA GLY A 123 6.92 17.84 -11.90
C GLY A 123 5.41 18.05 -11.75
N ILE A 124 4.60 17.24 -12.44
CA ILE A 124 3.13 17.32 -12.37
C ILE A 124 2.70 16.70 -11.04
N LEU A 125 2.03 17.52 -10.23
CA LEU A 125 1.39 17.09 -9.00
C LEU A 125 -0.04 16.69 -9.35
N SER A 126 -0.30 15.39 -9.44
CA SER A 126 -1.67 14.88 -9.63
C SER A 126 -2.43 14.99 -8.30
N PRO A 127 -3.75 15.26 -8.32
CA PRO A 127 -4.56 15.18 -7.11
C PRO A 127 -4.35 13.82 -6.46
N ILE A 128 -3.91 13.82 -5.20
CA ILE A 128 -3.74 12.61 -4.40
C ILE A 128 -5.14 12.02 -4.26
N LEU A 129 -5.50 11.05 -5.10
CA LEU A 129 -6.71 10.27 -4.89
C LEU A 129 -6.52 9.58 -3.54
N ASP A 130 -7.39 9.91 -2.58
CA ASP A 130 -7.38 9.35 -1.23
C ASP A 130 -7.18 7.84 -1.32
N ALA A 131 -5.98 7.40 -0.93
CA ALA A 131 -5.66 6.01 -0.82
C ALA A 131 -6.46 5.46 0.36
N VAL A 132 -7.69 5.00 0.06
CA VAL A 132 -8.54 4.30 1.02
C VAL A 132 -7.67 3.25 1.70
N GLY A 133 -7.48 3.44 3.01
CA GLY A 133 -6.44 2.84 3.82
C GLY A 133 -6.48 1.32 3.83
N LEU A 134 -5.85 0.72 2.83
CA LEU A 134 -5.50 -0.69 2.83
C LEU A 134 -4.17 -0.78 3.58
N LEU A 135 -4.25 -1.09 4.86
CA LEU A 135 -3.08 -1.48 5.65
C LEU A 135 -2.56 -2.81 5.07
N CYS A 136 -1.25 -2.92 4.91
CA CYS A 136 -0.63 -4.15 4.37
C CYS A 136 -0.60 -5.28 5.42
N TYR A 137 -0.94 -4.95 6.67
CA TYR A 137 -1.22 -5.90 7.72
C TYR A 137 -2.66 -6.35 7.60
N GLY A 138 -2.89 -7.66 7.78
CA GLY A 138 -4.21 -8.28 7.68
C GLY A 138 -5.26 -7.44 8.41
N TYR A 139 -6.43 -7.34 7.80
CA TYR A 139 -7.63 -6.67 8.29
C TYR A 139 -7.80 -6.83 9.81
N GLY A 140 -7.21 -5.91 10.56
CA GLY A 140 -7.20 -5.88 12.01
C GLY A 140 -8.17 -4.78 12.46
N PRO A 141 -9.40 -5.09 12.90
CA PRO A 141 -10.37 -4.09 13.34
C PRO A 141 -9.93 -3.30 14.59
N SER A 142 -8.72 -3.53 15.10
CA SER A 142 -8.17 -2.96 16.33
C SER A 142 -7.45 -1.62 16.15
N HIS A 143 -6.93 -1.28 14.96
CA HIS A 143 -6.12 -0.07 14.79
C HIS A 143 -6.63 0.83 13.65
N GLY A 144 -7.59 1.69 13.99
CA GLY A 144 -7.46 3.12 13.66
C GLY A 144 -8.29 3.71 12.52
N LEU A 145 -8.93 2.94 11.63
CA LEU A 145 -9.71 3.55 10.52
C LEU A 145 -11.14 3.02 10.31
N TYR A 146 -11.55 2.00 11.07
CA TYR A 146 -12.94 1.55 11.12
C TYR A 146 -13.49 1.70 12.54
N ASN A 147 -14.07 2.86 12.83
CA ASN A 147 -14.76 3.15 14.09
C ASN A 147 -15.82 2.06 14.36
N LYS A 148 -16.06 1.72 15.64
CA LYS A 148 -17.20 0.88 16.09
C LYS A 148 -18.52 1.30 15.41
N MET A 149 -18.64 2.59 15.09
CA MET A 149 -19.74 3.16 14.31
C MET A 149 -19.90 2.53 12.92
N ILE A 150 -18.83 2.36 12.12
CA ILE A 150 -18.93 1.77 10.77
C ILE A 150 -19.36 0.30 10.87
N LEU A 151 -18.78 -0.46 11.81
CA LEU A 151 -19.18 -1.85 12.05
C LEU A 151 -20.62 -1.97 12.55
N ALA A 152 -21.08 -1.03 13.39
CA ALA A 152 -22.47 -0.97 13.82
C ALA A 152 -23.40 -0.66 12.64
N THR A 153 -23.05 0.29 11.77
CA THR A 153 -23.82 0.62 10.56
C THR A 153 -23.90 -0.56 9.60
N LEU A 154 -22.79 -1.27 9.37
CA LEU A 154 -22.77 -2.48 8.53
C LEU A 154 -23.65 -3.59 9.11
N ARG A 155 -23.61 -3.81 10.44
CA ARG A 155 -24.47 -4.80 11.11
C ARG A 155 -25.95 -4.46 11.00
N VAL A 156 -26.31 -3.18 11.21
CA VAL A 156 -27.69 -2.71 11.08
C VAL A 156 -28.16 -2.83 9.63
N GLY A 157 -27.36 -2.39 8.67
CA GLY A 157 -27.67 -2.51 7.25
C GLY A 157 -27.86 -3.97 6.81
N GLY A 158 -26.98 -4.87 7.26
CA GLY A 158 -27.11 -6.31 7.01
C GLY A 158 -28.37 -6.92 7.63
N ALA A 159 -28.72 -6.53 8.85
CA ALA A 159 -29.95 -6.99 9.50
C ALA A 159 -31.21 -6.52 8.75
N ILE A 160 -31.23 -5.26 8.28
CA ILE A 160 -32.33 -4.71 7.48
C ILE A 160 -32.46 -5.47 6.15
N ALA A 161 -31.35 -5.72 5.46
CA ALA A 161 -31.35 -6.46 4.20
C ALA A 161 -31.92 -7.87 4.39
N LEU A 162 -31.48 -8.59 5.43
CA LEU A 162 -32.01 -9.93 5.76
C LEU A 162 -33.50 -9.89 6.10
N LEU A 163 -33.95 -8.88 6.84
CA LEU A 163 -35.37 -8.68 7.17
C LEU A 163 -36.21 -8.45 5.92
N LEU A 164 -35.78 -7.57 5.03
CA LEU A 164 -36.48 -7.29 3.77
C LEU A 164 -36.55 -8.53 2.89
N LEU A 165 -35.47 -9.31 2.85
CA LEU A 165 -35.40 -10.54 2.07
C LEU A 165 -36.32 -11.63 2.65
N ALA A 166 -36.35 -11.78 3.98
CA ALA A 166 -37.26 -12.70 4.67
C ALA A 166 -38.74 -12.32 4.48
N VAL A 167 -39.07 -11.03 4.60
CA VAL A 167 -40.43 -10.52 4.35
C VAL A 167 -40.81 -10.71 2.87
N GLY A 168 -39.90 -10.41 1.94
CA GLY A 168 -40.12 -10.62 0.51
C GLY A 168 -40.42 -12.08 0.18
N ILE A 169 -39.64 -13.02 0.73
CA ILE A 169 -39.88 -14.46 0.58
C ILE A 169 -41.24 -14.84 1.17
N LEU A 170 -41.57 -14.37 2.38
CA LEU A 170 -42.85 -14.68 3.03
C LEU A 170 -44.05 -14.20 2.21
N VAL A 171 -43.97 -13.00 1.63
CA VAL A 171 -45.00 -12.43 0.75
C VAL A 171 -45.16 -13.26 -0.52
N LEU A 172 -44.05 -13.67 -1.15
CA LEU A 172 -44.08 -14.50 -2.36
C LEU A 172 -44.69 -15.87 -2.07
N VAL A 173 -44.28 -16.54 -0.99
CA VAL A 173 -44.82 -17.85 -0.60
C VAL A 173 -46.31 -17.78 -0.28
N ARG A 174 -46.76 -16.72 0.42
CA ARG A 174 -48.18 -16.50 0.71
C ARG A 174 -49.02 -16.20 -0.53
N ARG A 175 -48.42 -15.61 -1.57
CA ARG A 175 -49.10 -15.35 -2.85
C ARG A 175 -49.18 -16.58 -3.75
N THR A 176 -48.27 -17.55 -3.60
CA THR A 176 -48.34 -18.81 -4.34
C THR A 176 -49.24 -19.86 -3.68
N ALA A 177 -49.56 -19.68 -2.39
CA ALA A 177 -50.41 -20.58 -1.61
C ALA A 177 -51.89 -20.14 -1.55
N ALA A 178 -52.23 -19.00 -2.13
CA ALA A 178 -53.58 -18.47 -2.30
C ALA A 178 -53.96 -18.51 -3.80
#